data_AF-A0A661BMB4-F1
#
_entry.id   AF-A0A661BMB4-F1
#
_cell.length_a   1.000
_cell.length_b   1.000
_cell.length_c   1.000
_cell.angle_alpha   90.00
_cell.angle_beta   90.00
_cell.angle_gamma   90.00
#
_symmetry.space_group_name_H-M   'P 1'
#
loop_
_entity.id
_entity.type
_entity.pdbx_description
1 polymer ?
#
loop_
_entity_poly.entity_id
_entity_poly.type
_entity_poly.pdbx_seq_one_letter_code
_entity_poly.pdbx_strand_id
1 'polypeptide(L)'
;MTTANWYRWDGDSLLLDVLVSPRASRNQVAGIQDGRLKLRVTGAPVEGKANAAVAAYLAKEFGVSRSHVALISGSRGRKKRLAVNTPRRLPTWLPRTN
;
A
#
# COMPACT_ATOMS: atom_id res chain seq x y z
N MET A 1 8.08 19.13 -13.06
CA MET A 1 8.69 18.04 -12.27
C MET A 1 7.72 17.69 -11.15
N THR A 2 6.80 16.74 -11.38
CA THR A 2 5.69 16.49 -10.45
C THR A 2 6.08 15.37 -9.49
N THR A 3 6.52 15.74 -8.30
CA THR A 3 6.83 14.85 -7.18
C THR A 3 5.52 14.23 -6.69
N ALA A 4 5.03 13.21 -7.39
CA ALA A 4 3.87 12.46 -6.94
C ALA A 4 4.29 11.63 -5.72
N ASN A 5 3.97 12.19 -4.55
CA ASN A 5 4.18 11.58 -3.24
C ASN A 5 3.17 10.45 -3.06
N TRP A 6 3.60 9.24 -3.39
CA TRP A 6 2.87 7.99 -3.15
C TRP A 6 2.76 7.62 -1.67
N TYR A 7 3.40 8.40 -0.79
CA TYR A 7 3.28 8.29 0.65
C TYR A 7 3.30 9.66 1.30
N ARG A 8 2.66 9.80 2.46
CA ARG A 8 2.69 10.99 3.31
C ARG A 8 2.49 10.59 4.76
N TRP A 9 3.23 11.19 5.66
CA TRP A 9 2.97 11.09 7.10
C TRP A 9 1.92 12.13 7.52
N ASP A 10 0.93 11.67 8.28
CA ASP A 10 -0.12 12.44 8.91
C ASP A 10 -0.04 12.17 10.42
N GLY A 11 0.82 12.93 11.10
CA GLY A 11 1.22 12.63 12.47
C GLY A 11 1.84 11.24 12.59
N ASP A 12 1.17 10.34 13.31
CA ASP A 12 1.59 8.94 13.53
C ASP A 12 1.04 7.95 12.49
N SER A 13 0.23 8.45 11.55
CA SER A 13 -0.38 7.66 10.47
C SER A 13 0.34 7.87 9.15
N LEU A 14 0.73 6.78 8.49
CA LEU A 14 1.34 6.79 7.16
C LEU A 14 0.27 6.54 6.08
N LEU A 15 -0.05 7.57 5.30
CA LEU A 15 -0.89 7.48 4.12
C LEU A 15 -0.09 6.96 2.94
N LEU A 16 -0.59 5.92 2.26
CA LEU A 16 0.04 5.24 1.13
C LEU A 16 -0.93 5.16 -0.05
N ASP A 17 -0.51 5.73 -1.19
CA ASP A 17 -1.16 5.59 -2.48
C ASP A 17 -0.53 4.41 -3.24
N VAL A 18 -1.26 3.29 -3.27
CA VAL A 18 -0.82 2.05 -3.92
C VAL A 18 -1.61 1.77 -5.19
N LEU A 19 -0.94 1.28 -6.22
CA LEU A 19 -1.53 0.82 -7.47
C LEU A 19 -1.55 -0.70 -7.49
N VAL A 20 -2.71 -1.27 -7.24
CA VAL A 20 -2.96 -2.71 -7.25
C VAL A 20 -3.06 -3.20 -8.69
N SER A 21 -2.16 -4.11 -9.04
CA SER A 21 -2.22 -4.93 -10.25
C SER A 21 -2.67 -6.35 -9.88
N PRO A 22 -3.93 -6.72 -10.19
CA PRO A 22 -4.42 -8.09 -10.04
C PRO A 22 -3.74 -9.01 -11.07
N ARG A 23 -3.90 -10.34 -10.90
CA ARG A 23 -3.28 -11.40 -11.73
C ARG A 23 -1.75 -11.48 -11.63
N ALA A 24 -1.18 -11.22 -10.45
CA ALA A 24 0.22 -11.53 -10.21
C ALA A 24 0.40 -12.98 -9.78
N SER A 25 1.57 -13.57 -10.03
CA SER A 25 1.90 -14.92 -9.54
C SER A 25 2.24 -14.92 -8.05
N ARG A 26 2.68 -13.77 -7.50
CA ARG A 26 3.04 -13.58 -6.08
C ARG A 26 2.71 -12.16 -5.62
N ASN A 27 2.49 -11.99 -4.31
CA ASN A 27 2.29 -10.68 -3.69
C ASN A 27 3.64 -9.97 -3.52
N GLN A 28 3.86 -8.87 -4.24
CA GLN A 28 5.10 -8.11 -4.16
C GLN A 28 4.95 -6.64 -4.58
N VAL A 29 5.79 -5.78 -4.02
CA VAL A 29 5.99 -4.42 -4.54
C VAL A 29 6.71 -4.51 -5.89
N ALA A 30 6.10 -3.93 -6.92
CA ALA A 30 6.65 -3.88 -8.27
C ALA A 30 7.39 -2.55 -8.56
N GLY A 31 7.55 -1.69 -7.54
CA GLY A 31 8.18 -0.38 -7.63
C GLY A 31 7.16 0.76 -7.69
N ILE A 32 7.62 1.96 -8.08
CA ILE A 32 6.77 3.14 -8.22
C ILE A 32 6.37 3.29 -9.69
N GLN A 33 5.07 3.40 -9.96
CA GLN A 33 4.54 3.67 -11.30
C GLN A 33 3.64 4.89 -11.22
N ASP A 34 3.85 5.87 -12.11
CA ASP A 34 3.02 7.10 -12.16
C ASP A 34 3.01 7.85 -10.80
N GLY A 35 4.12 7.76 -10.06
CA GLY A 35 4.21 8.30 -8.70
C GLY A 35 3.25 7.66 -7.69
N ARG A 36 2.93 6.37 -7.86
CA ARG A 36 2.20 5.52 -6.91
C ARG A 36 2.95 4.22 -6.67
N LEU A 37 2.82 3.64 -5.48
CA LEU A 37 3.47 2.37 -5.16
C LEU A 37 2.73 1.21 -5.83
N LYS A 38 3.30 0.65 -6.90
CA LYS A 38 2.70 -0.47 -7.61
C LYS A 38 2.82 -1.75 -6.80
N LEU A 39 1.68 -2.34 -6.43
CA LEU A 39 1.59 -3.60 -5.74
C LEU A 39 0.98 -4.66 -6.66
N ARG A 40 1.72 -5.74 -6.87
CA ARG A 40 1.25 -6.92 -7.59
C ARG A 40 0.66 -7.89 -6.57
N VAL A 41 -0.60 -8.28 -6.78
CA VAL A 41 -1.28 -9.26 -5.90
C VAL A 41 -1.86 -10.42 -6.71
N THR A 42 -1.81 -11.60 -6.12
CA THR A 42 -2.45 -12.82 -6.67
C THR A 42 -3.97 -12.78 -6.56
N GLY A 43 -4.50 -11.84 -5.76
CA GLY A 43 -5.93 -11.66 -5.57
C GLY A 43 -6.67 -11.41 -6.90
N ALA A 44 -7.78 -12.12 -7.08
CA ALA A 44 -8.73 -11.84 -8.14
C ALA A 44 -9.18 -10.36 -8.08
N PRO A 45 -9.58 -9.75 -9.22
CA PRO A 45 -9.99 -8.35 -9.29
C PRO A 45 -11.28 -8.02 -8.49
N VAL A 46 -11.80 -8.96 -7.71
CA VAL A 46 -12.86 -8.72 -6.73
C VAL A 46 -12.33 -7.92 -5.55
N GLU A 47 -13.01 -6.80 -5.28
CA GLU A 47 -12.65 -5.76 -4.32
C GLU A 47 -12.12 -6.29 -2.98
N GLY A 48 -12.83 -7.26 -2.39
CA GLY A 48 -12.51 -7.83 -1.08
C GLY A 48 -11.19 -8.60 -1.03
N LYS A 49 -10.87 -9.42 -2.05
CA LYS A 49 -9.64 -10.24 -2.05
C LYS A 49 -8.40 -9.40 -2.31
N ALA A 50 -8.49 -8.43 -3.22
CA ALA A 50 -7.39 -7.51 -3.49
C ALA A 50 -7.11 -6.59 -2.29
N ASN A 51 -8.14 -6.03 -1.65
CA ASN A 51 -7.99 -5.22 -0.43
C ASN A 51 -7.34 -6.04 0.68
N ALA A 52 -7.81 -7.27 0.87
CA ALA A 52 -7.30 -8.14 1.91
C ALA A 52 -5.83 -8.51 1.69
N ALA A 53 -5.43 -8.82 0.46
CA ALA A 53 -4.05 -9.13 0.12
C ALA A 53 -3.12 -7.92 0.34
N VAL A 54 -3.53 -6.73 -0.10
CA VAL A 54 -2.77 -5.48 0.08
C VAL A 54 -2.62 -5.15 1.56
N ALA A 55 -3.72 -5.14 2.32
CA ALA A 55 -3.68 -4.82 3.74
C ALA A 55 -2.81 -5.81 4.52
N ALA A 56 -2.94 -7.11 4.25
CA ALA A 56 -2.10 -8.14 4.88
C ALA A 56 -0.61 -8.00 4.50
N TYR A 57 -0.33 -7.67 3.24
CA TYR A 57 1.05 -7.46 2.77
C TYR A 57 1.67 -6.24 3.45
N LEU A 58 0.99 -5.09 3.43
CA LEU A 58 1.48 -3.87 4.09
C LEU A 58 1.62 -4.08 5.59
N ALA A 59 0.65 -4.71 6.25
CA ALA A 59 0.73 -5.03 7.67
C ALA A 59 2.00 -5.82 8.02
N LYS A 60 2.34 -6.83 7.21
CA LYS A 60 3.58 -7.62 7.38
C LYS A 60 4.84 -6.79 7.12
N GLU A 61 4.84 -5.98 6.07
CA GLU A 61 5.98 -5.13 5.72
C GLU A 61 6.26 -4.08 6.82
N PHE A 62 5.21 -3.47 7.36
CA PHE A 62 5.28 -2.47 8.43
C PHE A 62 5.29 -3.08 9.84
N GLY A 63 5.16 -4.40 9.97
CA GLY A 63 5.13 -5.09 11.26
C GLY A 63 3.95 -4.70 12.15
N VAL A 64 2.84 -4.28 11.55
CA VAL A 64 1.61 -3.90 12.26
C VAL A 64 0.51 -4.94 12.06
N SER A 65 -0.54 -4.86 12.86
CA SER A 65 -1.73 -5.69 12.65
C SER A 65 -2.56 -5.14 11.48
N ARG A 66 -3.39 -6.00 10.88
CA ARG A 66 -4.32 -5.57 9.83
C ARG A 66 -5.27 -4.46 10.30
N SER A 67 -5.61 -4.42 11.59
CA SER A 67 -6.46 -3.39 12.19
C SER A 67 -5.84 -1.99 12.14
N HIS A 68 -4.51 -1.89 12.06
CA HIS A 68 -3.81 -0.62 11.89
C HIS A 68 -3.77 -0.15 10.44
N VAL A 69 -4.20 -0.99 9.49
CA VAL A 69 -4.23 -0.67 8.06
C VAL A 69 -5.67 -0.38 7.65
N ALA A 70 -6.00 0.91 7.57
CA ALA A 70 -7.31 1.37 7.14
C ALA A 70 -7.31 1.69 5.64
N LEU A 71 -8.33 1.26 4.90
CA LEU A 71 -8.53 1.66 3.51
C LEU A 71 -9.27 3.00 3.49
N ILE A 72 -8.58 4.07 3.09
CA ILE A 72 -9.14 5.42 3.03
C ILE A 72 -9.96 5.61 1.75
N SER A 73 -9.45 5.15 0.61
CA SER A 73 -10.14 5.33 -0.67
C SER A 73 -9.68 4.34 -1.73
N GLY A 74 -10.43 4.25 -2.83
CA GLY A 74 -10.07 3.43 -3.98
C GLY A 74 -10.48 1.97 -3.89
N SER A 75 -11.49 1.63 -3.09
CA SER A 75 -12.01 0.26 -2.96
C SER A 75 -12.30 -0.35 -4.34
N ARG A 76 -13.06 0.35 -5.19
CA ARG A 76 -13.51 -0.11 -6.53
C ARG A 76 -12.43 -0.07 -7.63
N GLY A 77 -11.25 0.47 -7.34
CA GLY A 77 -10.25 0.80 -8.35
C GLY A 77 -8.95 0.00 -8.26
N ARG A 78 -8.12 0.14 -9.30
CA ARG A 78 -6.71 -0.27 -9.28
C ARG A 78 -5.89 0.63 -8.37
N LYS A 79 -6.31 1.88 -8.17
CA LYS A 79 -5.66 2.87 -7.30
C LYS A 79 -6.32 2.78 -5.94
N LYS A 80 -5.55 2.53 -4.88
CA LYS A 80 -6.02 2.42 -3.50
C LYS A 80 -5.21 3.31 -2.59
N ARG A 81 -5.87 3.94 -1.64
CA ARG A 81 -5.22 4.73 -0.60
C ARG A 81 -5.44 4.05 0.74
N LEU A 82 -4.36 3.67 1.41
CA LEU A 82 -4.40 3.06 2.73
C LEU A 82 -3.70 3.98 3.73
N ALA A 83 -4.20 4.03 4.96
CA ALA A 83 -3.54 4.62 6.10
C ALA A 83 -2.99 3.50 6.99
N VAL A 84 -1.74 3.60 7.38
CA VAL A 84 -1.07 2.67 8.29
C VAL A 84 -0.77 3.44 9.57
N ASN A 85 -1.48 3.11 10.65
CA ASN A 85 -1.27 3.75 11.94
C ASN A 85 -0.10 3.08 12.68
N THR A 86 0.83 3.87 13.24
CA THR A 86 1.94 3.35 14.07
C THR A 86 2.78 2.25 13.37
N PRO A 87 3.38 2.49 12.18
CA PRO A 87 4.22 1.50 11.52
C PRO A 87 5.42 1.11 12.40
N ARG A 88 5.49 -0.15 12.85
CA ARG A 88 6.56 -0.64 13.76
C ARG A 88 7.91 -0.80 13.09
N ARG A 89 7.92 -1.05 11.78
CA ARG A 89 9.13 -1.17 10.96
C ARG A 89 8.90 -0.47 9.63
N LEU A 90 9.94 0.12 9.07
CA LEU A 90 9.89 0.74 7.75
C LEU A 90 10.65 -0.16 6.77
N PRO A 91 9.98 -0.65 5.72
CA PRO A 91 10.63 -1.48 4.71
C PRO A 91 11.58 -0.65 3.85
N THR A 92 12.58 -1.31 3.24
CA THR A 92 13.67 -0.66 2.49
C THR A 92 13.21 0.10 1.25
N TRP A 93 12.01 -0.20 0.73
CA TRP A 93 11.40 0.53 -0.38
C TRP A 93 10.76 1.85 0.03
N LEU A 94 10.56 2.10 1.34
CA LEU A 94 10.11 3.39 1.84
C LEU A 94 11.33 4.32 1.98
N PRO A 95 11.37 5.46 1.28
CA PRO A 95 12.44 6.43 1.45
C PRO A 95 12.45 6.87 2.91
N ARG A 96 13.63 6.86 3.52
CA ARG A 96 13.81 7.50 4.83
C ARG A 96 13.59 8.98 4.59
N THR A 97 12.46 9.52 5.03
CA THR A 97 12.24 10.96 5.04
C THR A 97 13.28 11.55 5.98
N ASN A 98 14.21 12.30 5.41
CA ASN A 98 15.25 13.04 6.14
C ASN A 98 14.70 14.38 6.62
#